data_AF-A0A4R4E2X5-F1
#
_entry.id   AF-A0A4R4E2X5-F1
#
_cell.length_a   1.000
_cell.length_b   1.000
_cell.length_c   1.000
_cell.angle_alpha   90.00
_cell.angle_beta   90.00
_cell.angle_gamma   90.00
#
_symmetry.space_group_name_H-M   'P 1'
#
loop_
_entity.id
_entity.type
_entity.pdbx_description
1 polymer ?
#
loop_
_entity_poly.entity_id
_entity_poly.type
_entity_poly.pdbx_seq_one_letter_code
_entity_poly.pdbx_strand_id
1 'polypeptide(L)' 'MENRERRQLEKLYVHATQEYLQQLRVGAPPQQLAEQKSRILHLSRMLDQRGPATDPSASPLRRHR' A
#
# COMPACT_ATOMS: atom_id res chain seq x y z
N MET A 1 15.25 5.62 9.31
CA MET A 1 14.66 6.55 8.33
C MET A 1 14.54 7.89 8.98
N GLU A 2 14.98 8.94 8.30
CA GLU A 2 14.59 10.29 8.70
C GLU A 2 13.07 10.42 8.53
N ASN A 3 12.40 11.18 9.41
CA ASN A 3 10.97 11.44 9.32
C ASN A 3 10.52 11.94 7.93
N ARG A 4 11.43 12.57 7.17
CA ARG A 4 11.20 13.04 5.81
C ARG A 4 11.02 11.88 4.80
N GLU A 5 11.86 10.85 4.88
CA GLU A 5 11.81 9.69 3.99
C GLU A 5 10.53 8.88 4.22
N ARG A 6 10.14 8.71 5.48
CA ARG A 6 8.90 8.03 5.84
C ARG A 6 7.68 8.76 5.29
N ARG A 7 7.59 10.08 5.47
CA ARG A 7 6.51 10.91 4.92
C ARG A 7 6.42 10.84 3.40
N GLN A 8 7.56 10.78 2.72
CA GLN A 8 7.59 10.62 1.27
C GLN A 8 7.06 9.25 0.84
N LEU A 9 7.43 8.20 1.56
CA LEU A 9 6.94 6.84 1.31
C LEU A 9 5.43 6.70 1.57
N GLU A 10 4.92 7.33 2.63
CA GLU A 10 3.49 7.41 2.93
C GLU A 10 2.72 8.10 1.80
N LYS A 11 3.23 9.22 1.28
CA LYS A 11 2.61 9.92 0.13
C LYS A 11 2.55 9.02 -1.11
N LEU A 12 3.63 8.31 -1.41
CA LEU A 12 3.67 7.38 -2.55
C LEU A 12 2.66 6.24 -2.39
N TYR A 13 2.56 5.67 -1.18
CA TYR A 13 1.60 4.63 -0.85
C TYR A 13 0.15 5.11 -1.02
N VAL A 14 -0.18 6.29 -0.48
CA VAL A 14 -1.53 6.88 -0.58
C VAL A 14 -1.89 7.14 -2.04
N HIS A 15 -0.99 7.75 -2.81
CA HIS A 15 -1.22 8.03 -4.23
C HIS A 15 -1.47 6.75 -5.04
N ALA A 16 -0.58 5.76 -4.90
CA ALA A 16 -0.74 4.48 -5.61
C ALA A 16 -2.06 3.78 -5.25
N THR A 17 -2.49 3.88 -3.99
CA THR A 17 -3.77 3.32 -3.54
C THR A 17 -4.97 4.05 -4.15
N GLN A 18 -4.92 5.38 -4.24
CA GLN A 18 -5.97 6.17 -4.88
C GLN A 18 -6.09 5.84 -6.38
N GLU A 19 -4.97 5.74 -7.09
CA GLU A 19 -4.94 5.33 -8.49
C GLU A 19 -5.56 3.95 -8.69
N TYR A 20 -5.21 2.98 -7.85
CA TYR A 20 -5.78 1.63 -7.90
C TYR A 20 -7.29 1.61 -7.68
N LEU A 21 -7.78 2.36 -6.70
CA LEU A 21 -9.22 2.47 -6.45
C LEU A 21 -9.94 3.16 -7.61
N GLN A 22 -9.31 4.16 -8.24
CA GLN A 22 -9.86 4.79 -9.43
C GLN A 22 -9.92 3.81 -10.60
N GLN A 23 -8.86 3.04 -10.82
CA GLN A 23 -8.79 2.01 -11.87
C GLN A 23 -9.84 0.91 -11.68
N LEU A 24 -10.08 0.50 -10.44
CA LEU A 24 -11.17 -0.43 -10.11
C LEU A 24 -12.54 0.15 -10.50
N ARG A 25 -12.78 1.44 -10.23
CA ARG A 25 -14.05 2.10 -10.56
C ARG A 25 -14.30 2.21 -12.07
N VAL A 26 -13.25 2.46 -12.85
CA VAL A 26 -13.37 2.58 -14.32
C VAL A 26 -13.28 1.23 -15.04
N GLY A 27 -13.11 0.12 -14.32
CA GLY A 27 -13.06 -1.22 -14.91
C GLY A 27 -11.76 -1.52 -15.66
N ALA A 28 -10.62 -1.07 -15.13
CA ALA A 28 -9.32 -1.34 -15.75
C ALA A 28 -9.04 -2.85 -15.90
N PRO A 29 -8.21 -3.26 -16.87
CA PRO A 29 -7.89 -4.66 -17.10
C PRO A 29 -7.34 -5.37 -15.85
N PRO A 30 -7.72 -6.63 -15.58
CA PRO A 30 -7.26 -7.38 -14.41
C PRO A 30 -5.74 -7.45 -14.26
N GLN A 31 -5.01 -7.48 -15.37
CA GLN A 31 -3.54 -7.48 -15.38
C GLN A 31 -2.97 -6.18 -14.79
N GLN A 32 -3.49 -5.02 -15.21
CA GLN A 32 -3.07 -3.72 -14.68
C GLN A 32 -3.41 -3.60 -13.18
N LEU A 33 -4.59 -4.07 -12.79
CA LEU A 33 -4.99 -4.11 -11.38
C LEU A 33 -4.08 -5.00 -10.54
N ALA A 34 -3.62 -6.14 -11.08
CA ALA A 34 -2.70 -7.03 -10.39
C ALA A 34 -1.31 -6.38 -10.18
N GLU A 35 -0.79 -5.69 -11.19
CA GLU A 35 0.47 -4.95 -11.12
C GLU A 35 0.38 -3.82 -10.08
N GLN A 36 -0.68 -3.01 -10.12
CA GLN A 36 -0.88 -1.93 -9.16
C GLN A 36 -1.04 -2.46 -7.73
N LYS A 37 -1.78 -3.55 -7.54
CA LYS A 37 -1.88 -4.23 -6.24
C LYS A 37 -0.52 -4.68 -5.73
N SER A 38 0.34 -5.24 -6.59
CA SER A 38 1.69 -5.65 -6.20
C SER A 38 2.55 -4.46 -5.75
N ARG A 39 2.44 -3.32 -6.46
CA ARG A 39 3.12 -2.07 -6.12
C ARG A 39 2.68 -1.52 -4.76
N ILE A 40 1.38 -1.49 -4.49
CA ILE A 40 0.83 -1.04 -3.21
C ILE A 40 1.33 -1.93 -2.06
N LEU A 41 1.29 -3.25 -2.25
CA LEU A 41 1.77 -4.20 -1.24
C LEU A 41 3.27 -4.05 -0.98
N HIS A 42 4.07 -3.73 -2.00
CA HIS A 42 5.49 -3.45 -1.81
C HIS A 42 5.72 -2.19 -0.97
N LEU A 43 5.00 -1.10 -1.28
CA LEU A 43 5.09 0.16 -0.52
C LEU A 43 4.64 -0.01 0.94
N SER A 44 3.56 -0.77 1.18
CA SER A 44 3.13 -1.13 2.54
C SER A 44 4.20 -1.90 3.30
N ARG A 45 4.84 -2.91 2.68
CA ARG A 45 5.95 -3.63 3.33
C ARG A 45 7.13 -2.71 3.66
N MET A 46 7.46 -1.76 2.80
CA MET A 46 8.54 -0.80 3.07
C MET A 46 8.21 0.14 4.24
N LEU A 47 6.94 0.49 4.43
CA LEU A 47 6.47 1.25 5.59
C LEU A 47 6.53 0.39 6.86
N ASP A 48 6.06 -0.86 6.78
CA ASP A 48 6.00 -1.79 7.91
C ASP A 48 7.39 -2.22 8.39
N GLN A 49 8.33 -2.50 7.48
CA GLN A 49 9.70 -2.92 7.81
C GLN A 49 10.55 -1.83 8.48
N ARG A 50 10.11 -0.56 8.42
CA ARG A 50 10.92 0.61 8.82
C ARG A 50 10.27 1.45 9.91
N GLY A 51 9.10 1.05 10.40
CA GLY A 51 8.55 1.55 11.67
C GLY A 51 9.12 0.77 12.86
N PRO A 52 9.10 1.32 14.08
CA PRO A 52 9.20 0.47 15.27
C PRO A 52 8.12 -0.61 15.15
N ALA A 53 8.41 -1.84 15.59
CA ALA A 53 7.51 -2.98 15.59
C ALA A 53 6.30 -2.76 16.54
N THR A 54 5.50 -1.74 16.25
CA THR A 54 4.32 -1.30 16.98
C THR A 54 3.21 -1.19 15.97
N ASP A 55 2.70 -2.34 15.53
CA ASP A 55 1.36 -2.78 15.92
C ASP A 55 0.97 -3.99 15.05
N PRO A 56 0.97 -5.23 15.59
CA PRO A 56 0.44 -6.40 14.87
C PRO A 56 -1.05 -6.29 14.52
N SER A 57 -1.74 -5.23 14.97
CA SER A 57 -3.16 -4.95 14.72
C SER A 57 -3.40 -4.11 13.45
N ALA A 58 -2.36 -3.54 12.81
CA ALA A 58 -2.50 -2.80 11.55
C ALA A 58 -2.82 -3.68 10.32
N SER A 59 -3.00 -4.99 10.53
CA SER A 59 -3.46 -5.92 9.50
C SER A 59 -4.89 -6.44 9.80
N PRO A 60 -5.95 -5.63 9.72
CA PRO A 60 -7.32 -6.16 9.81
C PRO A 60 -7.81 -6.79 8.50
N LEU A 61 -7.03 -6.76 7.40
CA LEU A 61 -7.49 -7.27 6.10
C LEU A 61 -6.99 -8.68 5.72
N ARG A 62 -6.29 -9.40 6.62
CA ARG A 62 -5.63 -10.68 6.29
C ARG A 62 -6.18 -11.93 6.97
N ARG A 63 -7.30 -11.85 7.68
CA ARG A 63 -7.98 -13.04 8.21
C ARG A 63 -9.49 -12.94 8.01
N HIS A 64 -9.93 -13.09 6.76
CA HIS A 64 -11.25 -13.69 6.52
C HIS A 64 -10.98 -15.06 5.91
N ARG A 65 -11.15 -16.07 6.76
CA ARG A 65 -11.30 -17.47 6.39
C ARG A 65 -12.77 -17.81 6.60
#